data_AF-A0A1I0FUQ6-F1
#
_entry.id   AF-A0A1I0FUQ6-F1
#
_cell.length_a   1.000
_cell.length_b   1.000
_cell.length_c   1.000
_cell.angle_alpha   90.00
_cell.angle_beta   90.00
_cell.angle_gamma   90.00
#
_symmetry.space_group_name_H-M   'P 1'
#
loop_
_entity.id
_entity.type
_entity.pdbx_description
1 polymer ?
#
loop_
_entity_poly.entity_id
_entity_poly.type
_entity_poly.pdbx_seq_one_letter_code
_entity_poly.pdbx_strand_id
1 'polypeptide(L)' 'MDVNSLSHTKWNCKYHIVFAPKYRRKIIYGKLYRDIASILSTLCKRKGVKI' A
#
# COMPACT_ATOMS: atom_id res chain seq x y z
N MET A 1 -13.29 -11.16 -11.35
CA MET A 1 -11.98 -11.40 -12.01
C MET A 1 -11.14 -10.14 -11.80
N ASP A 2 -10.04 -10.22 -11.04
CA ASP A 2 -9.12 -9.09 -10.80
C ASP A 2 -8.19 -8.86 -11.99
N VAL A 3 -8.75 -8.68 -13.19
CA VAL A 3 -7.96 -8.40 -14.40
C VAL A 3 -8.43 -7.05 -14.93
N ASN A 4 -7.53 -6.07 -14.89
CA ASN A 4 -7.76 -4.74 -15.42
C ASN A 4 -7.43 -4.74 -16.91
N SER A 5 -8.14 -3.91 -17.69
CA SER A 5 -7.95 -3.83 -19.13
C SER A 5 -7.97 -2.39 -19.64
N LEU A 6 -7.09 -2.10 -20.59
CA LEU A 6 -7.08 -0.95 -21.50
C LEU A 6 -7.27 -1.46 -22.93
N SER A 7 -7.40 -0.55 -23.90
CA SER A 7 -7.65 -0.87 -25.31
C SER A 7 -6.70 -1.93 -25.91
N HIS A 8 -5.46 -1.99 -25.43
CA HIS A 8 -4.44 -2.93 -25.94
C HIS A 8 -3.69 -3.70 -24.84
N THR A 9 -4.12 -3.63 -23.58
CA THR A 9 -3.39 -4.28 -22.47
C THR A 9 -4.35 -4.86 -21.47
N LYS A 10 -4.10 -6.10 -21.02
CA LYS A 10 -4.75 -6.70 -19.86
C LYS A 10 -3.69 -7.03 -18.81
N TRP A 11 -3.95 -6.74 -17.55
CA TRP A 11 -2.99 -7.01 -16.48
C TRP A 11 -3.67 -7.39 -15.17
N ASN A 12 -2.93 -8.13 -14.34
CA ASN A 12 -3.28 -8.43 -12.96
C ASN A 12 -2.00 -8.24 -12.12
N CYS A 13 -1.83 -7.02 -11.58
CA CYS A 13 -0.63 -6.63 -10.86
C CYS A 13 -0.94 -6.57 -9.36
N LYS A 14 -0.63 -7.65 -8.64
CA LYS A 14 -0.75 -7.74 -7.18
C LYS A 14 0.65 -7.88 -6.58
N TYR A 15 0.95 -7.10 -5.56
CA TYR A 15 2.26 -7.08 -4.91
C TYR A 15 2.13 -7.22 -3.40
N HIS A 16 3.02 -8.00 -2.79
CA HIS A 16 3.18 -8.02 -1.34
C HIS A 16 4.30 -7.05 -0.95
N ILE A 17 3.92 -5.91 -0.36
CA ILE A 17 4.85 -4.84 0.03
C ILE A 17 4.97 -4.85 1.55
N VAL A 18 6.20 -4.94 2.06
CA VAL A 18 6.52 -4.92 3.49
C VAL A 18 7.59 -3.87 3.75
N PHE A 19 7.46 -3.13 4.84
CA PHE A 19 8.45 -2.15 5.28
C PHE A 19 8.84 -2.40 6.73
N ALA A 20 10.10 -2.10 7.05
CA ALA A 20 10.63 -2.21 8.40
C ALA A 20 11.21 -0.85 8.85
N PRO A 21 11.05 -0.48 10.13
CA PRO A 21 11.67 0.72 10.67
C PRO A 21 13.19 0.57 10.69
N LYS A 22 13.91 1.70 10.59
CA LYS A 22 15.37 1.73 10.77
C LYS A 22 15.74 1.06 12.10
N TYR A 23 16.69 0.13 12.05
CA TYR A 23 17.11 -0.72 13.19
C TYR A 23 16.01 -1.64 13.75
N ARG A 24 14.92 -1.91 13.01
CA ARG A 24 13.80 -2.78 13.43
C ARG A 24 13.19 -2.42 14.79
N ARG A 25 13.22 -1.13 15.14
CA ARG A 25 12.63 -0.64 16.40
C ARG A 25 11.12 -0.88 16.43
N LYS A 26 10.57 -1.33 17.55
CA LYS A 26 9.13 -1.59 17.72
C LYS A 26 8.25 -0.32 17.86
N ILE A 27 8.77 0.85 17.49
CA ILE A 27 8.09 2.16 17.64
C ILE A 27 6.82 2.24 16.78
N ILE A 28 6.77 1.50 15.67
CA ILE A 28 5.64 1.52 14.73
C ILE A 28 4.36 0.92 15.32
N TYR A 29 4.44 -0.01 16.28
CA TYR A 29 3.29 -0.82 16.70
C TYR A 29 2.31 -0.13 17.68
N GLY A 30 2.56 1.13 18.05
CA GLY A 30 1.72 1.87 18.99
C GLY A 30 0.84 2.91 18.29
N LYS A 31 0.83 4.13 18.84
CA LYS A 31 0.09 5.28 18.29
C LYS A 31 0.45 5.54 16.82
N LEU A 32 1.73 5.37 16.47
CA LEU A 32 2.27 5.63 15.13
C LEU A 32 1.68 4.69 14.06
N TYR A 33 1.22 3.49 14.43
CA TYR A 33 0.63 2.54 13.49
C TYR A 33 -0.58 3.14 12.76
N ARG A 34 -1.47 3.81 13.51
CA ARG A 34 -2.70 4.41 12.97
C ARG A 34 -2.38 5.56 12.03
N ASP A 35 -1.43 6.40 12.39
CA ASP A 35 -1.01 7.54 11.57
C ASP A 35 -0.36 7.06 10.27
N ILE A 36 0.54 6.08 10.35
CA ILE A 36 1.18 5.47 9.16
C ILE A 36 0.13 4.84 8.25
N ALA A 37 -0.81 4.08 8.80
CA ALA A 37 -1.89 3.47 8.02
C ALA A 37 -2.77 4.52 7.34
N SER A 38 -3.10 5.62 8.03
CA SER A 38 -3.89 6.72 7.48
C SER A 38 -3.15 7.44 6.34
N ILE A 39 -1.86 7.72 6.51
CA ILE A 39 -1.01 8.34 5.49
C ILE A 39 -0.92 7.45 4.25
N LEU A 40 -0.62 6.15 4.42
CA LEU A 40 -0.53 5.20 3.31
C LEU A 40 -1.87 5.06 2.59
N SER A 41 -2.98 4.95 3.31
CA SER A 41 -4.31 4.88 2.70
C SER A 41 -4.62 6.13 1.88
N THR A 42 -4.29 7.31 2.41
CA THR A 42 -4.49 8.59 1.72
C THR A 42 -3.64 8.69 0.45
N LEU A 43 -2.38 8.26 0.51
CA LEU A 43 -1.49 8.22 -0.65
C LEU A 43 -1.97 7.26 -1.73
N CYS A 44 -2.39 6.05 -1.36
CA CYS A 44 -2.93 5.07 -2.31
C CYS A 44 -4.22 5.56 -2.96
N LYS A 45 -5.13 6.19 -2.21
CA LYS A 45 -6.34 6.81 -2.76
C LYS A 45 -6.01 7.90 -3.78
N ARG A 46 -5.04 8.77 -3.48
CA ARG A 46 -4.59 9.83 -4.40
C ARG A 46 -3.99 9.28 -5.69
N LYS A 47 -3.24 8.16 -5.61
CA LYS A 47 -2.66 7.49 -6.78
C LYS A 47 -3.61 6.52 -7.50
N GLY A 48 -4.83 6.31 -6.99
CA GLY A 48 -5.78 5.34 -7.55
C GLY A 48 -5.34 3.89 -7.38
N VAL A 49 -4.52 3.58 -6.37
CA VAL A 49 -4.04 2.21 -6.08
C VAL A 49 -5.01 1.53 -5.11
N LYS A 50 -5.40 0.29 -5.44
CA LYS A 50 -6.19 -0.58 -4.57
C LYS A 50 -5.27 -1.24 -3.53
N ILE A 51 -5.55 -1.01 -2.24
CA ILE A 51 -4.90 -1.68 -1.11
C ILE A 51 -5.61 -3.00 -0.83
#